data_AF-X1K6M4-F1
#
_entry.id   AF-X1K6M4-F1
#
_cell.length_a   1.000
_cell.length_b   1.000
_cell.length_c   1.000
_cell.angle_alpha   90.00
_cell.angle_beta   90.00
_cell.angle_gamma   90.00
#
_symmetry.space_group_name_H-M   'P 1'
#
loop_
_entity.id
_entity.type
_entity.pdbx_description
1 polymer ?
#
loop_
_entity_poly.entity_id
_entity_poly.type
_entity_poly.pdbx_seq_one_letter_code
_entity_poly.pdbx_strand_id
1 'polypeptide(L)' 'NSPLLSFTGDWLFPTYQSKEIVRALHANGVKVSFCEVESGYGHDVFLLRNDAIERLIRDFLTNCQADLRRGA' A
#
# COMPACT_ATOMS: atom_id res chain seq x y z
N ASN A 1 6.15 -2.23 9.38
CA ASN A 1 6.42 -2.48 7.94
C ASN A 1 5.41 -1.69 7.15
N SER A 2 5.81 -0.72 6.33
CA SER A 2 4.86 0.17 5.66
C SER A 2 4.34 -0.46 4.37
N PRO A 3 3.02 -0.48 4.11
CA PRO A 3 2.47 -1.00 2.86
C PRO A 3 2.56 0.05 1.74
N LEU A 4 2.85 -0.39 0.52
CA LEU A 4 2.70 0.37 -0.71
C LEU A 4 1.73 -0.37 -1.63
N LEU A 5 0.65 0.33 -2.01
CA LEU A 5 -0.41 -0.19 -2.87
C LEU A 5 -0.25 0.32 -4.30
N SER A 6 -0.63 -0.52 -5.26
CA SER A 6 -0.79 -0.16 -6.67
C SER A 6 -2.02 -0.82 -7.24
N PHE A 7 -2.57 -0.27 -8.32
CA PHE A 7 -3.79 -0.76 -8.93
C PHE A 7 -3.56 -1.00 -10.42
N THR A 8 -3.89 -2.20 -10.90
CA THR A 8 -3.67 -2.59 -12.31
C THR A 8 -4.35 -1.67 -13.32
N GLY A 9 -5.52 -1.13 -13.00
CA GLY A 9 -6.24 -0.18 -13.86
C GLY A 9 -5.79 1.27 -13.72
N ASP A 10 -4.90 1.61 -12.79
CA ASP A 10 -4.42 2.98 -12.63
C ASP A 10 -3.51 3.37 -13.79
N TRP A 11 -4.03 4.25 -14.64
CA TRP A 11 -3.33 4.81 -15.79
C TRP A 11 -2.61 6.12 -15.46
N LEU A 12 -2.98 6.77 -14.35
CA LEU A 12 -2.35 8.01 -13.87
C LEU A 12 -1.05 7.70 -13.12
N PHE A 13 -1.07 6.65 -12.30
CA PHE A 13 0.08 6.11 -11.57
C PHE A 13 0.24 4.60 -11.82
N PRO A 14 0.76 4.21 -12.98
CA PRO A 14 0.88 2.79 -13.32
C PRO A 14 1.79 2.03 -12.34
N THR A 15 1.51 0.74 -12.16
CA THR A 15 2.23 -0.15 -11.22
C THR A 15 3.76 -0.04 -11.28
N TYR A 16 4.35 0.18 -12.45
CA TYR A 16 5.81 0.28 -12.56
C TYR A 16 6.38 1.46 -11.75
N GLN A 17 5.67 2.58 -11.64
CA GLN A 17 6.10 3.73 -10.82
C GLN A 17 6.08 3.37 -9.33
N SER A 18 5.05 2.66 -8.88
CA SER A 18 4.99 2.11 -7.53
C SER A 18 6.15 1.14 -7.24
N LYS A 19 6.54 0.32 -8.23
CA LYS A 19 7.71 -0.56 -8.12
C LYS A 19 9.03 0.22 -8.03
N GLU A 20 9.15 1.36 -8.71
CA GLU A 20 10.32 2.25 -8.56
C GLU A 20 10.43 2.81 -7.14
N ILE A 21 9.30 3.24 -6.53
CA ILE A 21 9.27 3.69 -5.14
C ILE A 21 9.71 2.56 -4.19
N VAL A 22 9.19 1.34 -4.38
CA VAL A 22 9.58 0.17 -3.57
C VAL A 22 11.08 -0.09 -3.67
N ARG A 23 11.65 -0.06 -4.88
CA ARG A 23 13.10 -0.24 -5.10
C ARG A 23 13.91 0.83 -4.37
N ALA A 24 13.49 2.10 -4.47
CA ALA A 24 14.15 3.20 -3.78
C ALA A 24 14.09 3.06 -2.25
N LEU A 25 12.93 2.66 -1.70
CA LEU A 25 12.77 2.41 -0.27
C LEU A 25 13.65 1.26 0.22
N HIS A 26 13.66 0.13 -0.51
CA HIS A 26 14.54 -1.01 -0.18
C HIS A 26 16.01 -0.63 -0.25
N ALA A 27 16.44 0.14 -1.26
CA ALA A 27 17.81 0.62 -1.38
C ALA A 27 18.27 1.50 -0.20
N ASN A 28 17.33 2.13 0.51
CA ASN A 28 17.59 2.94 1.70
C ASN A 28 17.33 2.19 3.02
N GLY A 29 17.19 0.86 2.98
CA GLY A 29 16.96 0.04 4.17
C GLY A 29 15.57 0.20 4.79
N VAL A 30 14.64 0.87 4.10
CA VAL A 30 13.25 1.04 4.57
C VAL A 30 12.48 -0.25 4.30
N LYS A 31 11.92 -0.83 5.38
CA LYS A 31 11.06 -2.01 5.28
C LYS A 31 9.69 -1.59 4.70
N VAL A 32 9.45 -1.97 3.46
CA VAL A 32 8.18 -1.78 2.73
C VAL A 32 7.66 -3.12 2.20
N SER A 33 6.34 -3.31 2.29
CA SER A 33 5.61 -4.40 1.62
C SER A 33 4.89 -3.84 0.40
N PHE A 34 5.00 -4.52 -0.73
CA PHE A 34 4.30 -4.16 -1.96
C PHE A 34 3.08 -5.06 -2.19
N CYS A 35 1.95 -4.46 -2.54
CA CYS A 35 0.75 -5.17 -2.95
C CYS A 35 0.16 -4.50 -4.20
N GLU A 36 -0.08 -5.30 -5.23
CA GLU A 36 -0.80 -4.91 -6.43
C GLU A 36 -2.23 -5.46 -6.35
N VAL A 37 -3.21 -4.57 -6.51
CA VAL A 37 -4.64 -4.88 -6.43
C VAL A 37 -5.23 -4.82 -7.82
N GLU A 38 -5.94 -5.88 -8.20
CA GLU A 38 -6.68 -5.91 -9.46
C GLU A 38 -7.92 -5.00 -9.37
N SER A 39 -8.06 -4.06 -10.31
CA SER A 39 -9.19 -3.12 -10.33
C SER A 39 -9.33 -2.49 -11.70
N GLY A 40 -10.57 -2.40 -12.20
CA GLY A 40 -10.92 -1.66 -13.41
C GLY A 40 -11.35 -0.21 -13.16
N TYR A 41 -11.38 0.25 -11.90
CA TYR A 41 -11.87 1.59 -11.53
C TYR A 41 -10.81 2.69 -11.68
N GLY A 42 -9.65 2.37 -12.23
CA GLY A 42 -8.56 3.32 -12.38
C GLY A 42 -7.98 3.78 -11.05
N HIS A 43 -7.43 5.00 -11.07
CA HIS A 43 -6.82 5.64 -9.92
C HIS A 43 -7.79 5.76 -8.74
N ASP A 44 -9.04 6.14 -8.98
CA ASP A 44 -10.01 6.48 -7.93
C ASP A 44 -10.48 5.27 -7.10
N VAL A 45 -9.99 4.06 -7.37
CA VAL A 45 -10.34 2.85 -6.60
C VAL A 45 -10.08 3.00 -5.10
N PHE A 46 -9.10 3.80 -4.67
CA PHE A 46 -8.85 4.02 -3.24
C PHE A 46 -9.94 4.89 -2.55
N LEU A 47 -10.79 5.57 -3.34
CA LEU A 47 -11.95 6.32 -2.84
C LEU A 47 -13.23 5.48 -2.84
N LEU A 48 -13.21 4.32 -3.51
CA LEU A 48 -14.35 3.42 -3.62
C LEU A 48 -14.31 2.35 -2.53
N ARG A 49 -15.47 1.78 -2.22
CA ARG A 49 -15.56 0.64 -1.30
C ARG A 49 -14.84 -0.57 -1.88
N ASN A 50 -13.88 -1.09 -1.14
CA ASN A 50 -13.09 -2.24 -1.54
C ASN A 50 -12.60 -2.98 -0.29
N ASP A 51 -13.19 -4.14 -0.02
CA ASP A 51 -12.92 -4.91 1.20
C ASP A 51 -11.44 -5.32 1.35
N ALA A 52 -10.72 -5.49 0.23
CA ALA A 52 -9.29 -5.81 0.27
C ALA A 52 -8.45 -4.61 0.73
N ILE A 53 -8.73 -3.42 0.18
CA ILE A 53 -8.06 -2.17 0.58
C ILE A 53 -8.42 -1.83 2.03
N GLU A 54 -9.71 -1.90 2.38
CA GLU A 54 -10.21 -1.59 3.73
C GLU A 54 -9.57 -2.49 4.79
N ARG A 55 -9.48 -3.81 4.53
CA ARG A 55 -8.81 -4.76 5.43
C ARG A 55 -7.34 -4.44 5.59
N LEU A 56 -6.63 -4.17 4.49
CA LEU A 56 -5.19 -3.91 4.52
C LEU A 56 -4.87 -2.64 5.32
N ILE A 57 -5.63 -1.56 5.11
CA ILE A 57 -5.48 -0.32 5.88
C ILE A 57 -5.80 -0.57 7.36
N ARG A 58 -6.88 -1.29 7.67
CA ARG A 58 -7.26 -1.63 9.05
C ARG A 58 -6.15 -2.41 9.76
N ASP A 59 -5.60 -3.43 9.11
CA ASP A 59 -4.56 -4.28 9.68
C ASP A 59 -3.27 -3.47 9.91
N PHE A 60 -2.89 -2.62 8.95
CA PHE A 60 -1.74 -1.72 9.10
C PHE A 60 -1.90 -0.78 10.29
N LEU A 61 -3.03 -0.05 10.38
CA LEU A 61 -3.28 0.87 11.48
C LEU A 61 -3.37 0.17 12.84
N THR A 62 -3.98 -1.01 12.88
CA THR A 62 -4.07 -1.82 14.11
C THR A 62 -2.68 -2.24 14.60
N ASN A 63 -1.81 -2.65 13.68
CA ASN A 63 -0.42 -2.99 14.01
C ASN A 63 0.36 -1.76 14.48
N CYS A 64 0.25 -0.62 13.79
CA CYS A 64 0.89 0.63 14.23
C CYS A 64 0.42 1.06 15.63
N GLN A 65 -0.87 0.96 15.91
CA GLN A 65 -1.41 1.27 17.24
C GLN A 65 -0.85 0.31 18.30
N ALA A 66 -0.75 -0.98 17.98
CA ALA A 66 -0.19 -1.98 18.88
C ALA A 66 1.30 -1.73 19.13
N ASP A 67 2.08 -1.38 18.11
CA ASP A 67 3.50 -1.06 18.22
C ASP A 67 3.74 0.20 19.07
N LEU A 68 2.92 1.25 18.88
CA LEU A 68 2.96 2.45 19.72
C LEU A 68 2.67 2.14 21.20
N ARG A 69 1.69 1.26 21.46
CA ARG A 69 1.34 0.84 22.83
C ARG A 69 2.40 -0.05 23.47
N ARG A 70 3.12 -0.83 22.67
CA ARG A 70 4.24 -1.66 23.12
C ARG A 70 5.51 -0.86 23.35
N GLY A 71 5.53 0.43 22.98
CA GLY A 71 6.70 1.29 23.10
C GLY A 71 7.78 0.88 22.11
N ALA A 72 7.46 0.98 20.81
CA ALA A 72 8.42 0.83 19.71
C ALA A 72 9.83 1.33 20.05
#